data_AF-A0AA44YGR5-F1
#
_entry.id   AF-A0AA44YGR5-F1
#
_cell.length_a   1.000
_cell.length_b   1.000
_cell.length_c   1.000
_cell.angle_alpha   90.00
_cell.angle_beta   90.00
_cell.angle_gamma   90.00
#
_symmetry.space_group_name_H-M   'P 1'
#
loop_
_entity.id
_entity.type
_entity.pdbx_description
1 polymer ?
#
loop_
_entity_poly.entity_id
_entity_poly.type
_entity_poly.pdbx_seq_one_letter_code
_entity_poly.pdbx_strand_id
1 'polypeptide(L)'
;MKKIGLAIALEKDANSHTWTFIEAINYSLKHFPEFKQNTLKIVNDEKSATGGKRAAAELIEWGADVVVGHFSSFAALAALPLYTRQSVPLILPASTACELGEYNKFNRTEVLKYQKDDAALLAYCANDSIINCQGGNVYIVMQDNLYANRMKERLPILADVRIIREPPLRVEKGDTFIIIGYSDFASAAIKNLSQTQVYRILLVDDSDGVEVHKSCILRPQRLSRVRSASHISRHGMKRPYWNETLLALSLACSITSQQEAEYGEGLSFNTYLGLQDFDKFNCYGDCILISEDLL
;
A
#
# COMPACT_ATOMS: atom_id res chain seq x y z
N MET A 1 8.18 -24.02 14.86
CA MET A 1 8.72 -23.66 13.54
C MET A 1 7.55 -23.50 12.61
N LYS A 2 7.40 -22.35 11.95
CA LYS A 2 6.31 -22.11 10.99
C LYS A 2 6.81 -22.16 9.55
N LYS A 3 5.89 -22.46 8.64
CA LYS A 3 6.00 -22.31 7.19
C LYS A 3 5.40 -20.96 6.78
N ILE A 4 6.25 -19.96 6.57
CA ILE A 4 5.83 -18.62 6.17
C ILE A 4 5.88 -18.53 4.64
N GLY A 5 4.72 -18.39 4.02
CA GLY A 5 4.60 -18.09 2.60
C GLY A 5 4.83 -16.60 2.33
N LEU A 6 5.63 -16.28 1.33
CA LEU A 6 5.95 -14.92 0.93
C LEU A 6 5.50 -14.73 -0.53
N ALA A 7 4.53 -13.85 -0.77
CA ALA A 7 3.97 -13.64 -2.11
C ALA A 7 4.24 -12.21 -2.59
N ILE A 8 4.94 -12.09 -3.71
CA ILE A 8 5.38 -10.81 -4.29
C ILE A 8 5.57 -10.95 -5.80
N ALA A 9 5.48 -9.85 -6.54
CA ALA A 9 5.82 -9.84 -7.95
C ALA A 9 7.34 -10.03 -8.13
N LEU A 10 7.75 -11.01 -8.94
CA LEU A 10 9.14 -11.34 -9.23
C LEU A 10 9.45 -11.18 -10.72
N GLU A 11 10.73 -11.28 -11.06
CA GLU A 11 11.24 -11.25 -12.45
C GLU A 11 10.84 -9.97 -13.20
N LYS A 12 10.19 -10.10 -14.36
CA LYS A 12 9.79 -8.99 -15.22
C LYS A 12 8.82 -8.00 -14.56
N ASP A 13 8.10 -8.45 -13.52
CA ASP A 13 7.10 -7.66 -12.79
C ASP A 13 7.66 -7.10 -11.47
N ALA A 14 8.94 -7.33 -11.17
CA ALA A 14 9.59 -6.81 -9.97
C ALA A 14 9.76 -5.30 -10.03
N ASN A 15 9.37 -4.61 -8.96
CA ASN A 15 9.46 -3.16 -8.83
C ASN A 15 10.10 -2.74 -7.49
N SER A 16 10.04 -1.45 -7.16
CA SER A 16 10.52 -0.90 -5.88
C SER A 16 9.97 -1.65 -4.65
N HIS A 17 8.74 -2.16 -4.72
CA HIS A 17 8.11 -2.91 -3.65
C HIS A 17 8.79 -4.27 -3.48
N THR A 18 9.08 -4.97 -4.59
CA THR A 18 9.83 -6.24 -4.57
C THR A 18 11.20 -6.09 -3.93
N TRP A 19 11.98 -5.09 -4.33
CA TRP A 19 13.31 -4.87 -3.76
C TRP A 19 13.27 -4.58 -2.26
N THR A 20 12.31 -3.74 -1.86
CA THR A 20 12.11 -3.38 -0.46
C THR A 20 11.68 -4.58 0.39
N PHE A 21 10.81 -5.43 -0.16
CA PHE A 21 10.36 -6.66 0.49
C PHE A 21 11.51 -7.66 0.69
N ILE A 22 12.30 -7.92 -0.36
CA ILE A 22 13.46 -8.82 -0.29
C ILE A 22 14.51 -8.30 0.69
N GLU A 23 14.75 -6.98 0.71
CA GLU A 23 15.66 -6.38 1.68
C GLU A 23 15.20 -6.57 3.13
N ALA A 24 13.90 -6.38 3.41
CA ALA A 24 13.34 -6.60 4.74
C ALA A 24 13.41 -8.08 5.17
N ILE A 25 13.25 -9.02 4.23
CA ILE A 25 13.45 -10.47 4.49
C ILE A 25 14.91 -10.74 4.85
N ASN A 26 15.85 -10.25 4.04
CA ASN A 26 17.28 -10.44 4.27
C ASN A 26 17.73 -9.82 5.61
N TYR A 27 17.21 -8.62 5.92
CA TYR A 27 17.43 -7.99 7.22
C TYR A 27 16.90 -8.87 8.35
N SER A 28 15.68 -9.40 8.22
CA SER A 28 15.08 -10.24 9.25
C SER A 28 15.83 -11.55 9.48
N LEU A 29 16.26 -12.23 8.40
CA LEU A 29 17.09 -13.44 8.47
C LEU A 29 18.44 -13.19 9.15
N LYS A 30 19.00 -12.00 8.96
CA LYS A 30 20.30 -11.62 9.52
C LYS A 30 20.20 -11.23 11.00
N HIS A 31 19.13 -10.55 11.40
CA HIS A 31 19.07 -9.86 12.68
C HIS A 31 18.13 -10.48 13.71
N PHE A 32 17.15 -11.32 13.31
CA PHE A 32 16.14 -11.86 14.21
C PHE A 32 16.14 -13.41 14.21
N PRO A 33 16.69 -14.06 15.24
CA PRO A 33 16.65 -15.52 15.41
C PRO A 33 15.24 -16.10 15.33
N GLU A 34 14.24 -15.36 15.85
CA GLU A 34 12.83 -15.73 15.87
C GLU A 34 12.25 -15.86 14.47
N PHE A 35 12.73 -15.07 13.51
CA PHE A 35 12.37 -15.18 12.10
C PHE A 35 13.18 -16.29 11.41
N LYS A 36 14.50 -16.33 11.66
CA LYS A 36 15.44 -17.26 11.02
C LYS A 36 15.11 -18.74 11.25
N GLN A 37 14.49 -19.09 12.37
CA GLN A 37 14.11 -20.47 12.69
C GLN A 37 12.94 -21.01 11.84
N ASN A 38 12.24 -20.16 11.06
CA ASN A 38 11.09 -20.56 10.26
C ASN A 38 11.52 -21.04 8.86
N THR A 39 10.64 -21.82 8.23
CA THR A 39 10.80 -22.20 6.82
C THR A 39 10.09 -21.17 5.94
N LEU A 40 10.78 -20.68 4.90
CA LEU A 40 10.24 -19.66 4.01
C LEU A 40 10.04 -20.24 2.61
N LYS A 41 8.96 -19.83 1.95
CA LYS A 41 8.77 -20.06 0.51
C LYS A 41 8.33 -18.76 -0.16
N ILE A 42 9.11 -18.30 -1.14
CA ILE A 42 8.77 -17.13 -1.96
C ILE A 42 8.12 -17.60 -3.25
N VAL A 43 6.98 -17.03 -3.62
CA VAL A 43 6.24 -17.33 -4.85
C VAL A 43 5.97 -16.05 -5.64
N ASN A 44 5.95 -16.16 -6.98
CA ASN A 44 5.65 -15.05 -7.88
C ASN A 44 4.14 -14.86 -8.04
N ASP A 45 3.63 -13.68 -7.71
CA ASP A 45 2.22 -13.32 -7.92
C ASP A 45 1.93 -12.50 -9.19
N GLU A 46 2.97 -12.14 -9.94
CA GLU A 46 2.92 -11.41 -11.22
C GLU A 46 2.13 -10.09 -11.16
N LYS A 47 1.96 -9.50 -9.97
CA LYS A 47 1.11 -8.33 -9.74
C LYS A 47 -0.35 -8.51 -10.25
N SER A 48 -0.81 -9.73 -10.51
CA SER A 48 -2.03 -10.01 -11.27
C SER A 48 -3.01 -10.91 -10.53
N ALA A 49 -4.29 -10.88 -10.93
CA ALA A 49 -5.31 -11.75 -10.34
C ALA A 49 -5.03 -13.25 -10.61
N THR A 50 -4.55 -13.59 -11.81
CA THR A 50 -4.19 -14.96 -12.19
C THR A 50 -2.95 -15.43 -11.45
N GLY A 51 -1.92 -14.59 -11.35
CA GLY A 51 -0.71 -14.88 -10.60
C GLY A 51 -0.99 -15.02 -9.10
N GLY A 52 -1.79 -14.12 -8.51
CA GLY A 52 -2.23 -14.22 -7.11
C GLY A 52 -2.94 -15.53 -6.78
N LYS A 53 -3.87 -15.99 -7.64
CA LYS A 53 -4.53 -17.31 -7.45
C LYS A 53 -3.55 -18.47 -7.49
N ARG A 54 -2.61 -18.44 -8.43
CA ARG A 54 -1.63 -19.52 -8.60
C ARG A 54 -0.62 -19.55 -7.45
N ALA A 55 -0.12 -18.38 -7.04
CA ALA A 55 0.71 -18.22 -5.85
C ALA A 55 0.00 -18.73 -4.58
N ALA A 56 -1.29 -18.41 -4.44
CA ALA A 56 -2.09 -18.91 -3.31
C ALA A 56 -2.24 -20.43 -3.32
N ALA A 57 -2.59 -21.04 -4.46
CA ALA A 57 -2.67 -22.48 -4.59
C ALA A 57 -1.34 -23.17 -4.24
N GLU A 58 -0.22 -22.63 -4.74
CA GLU A 58 1.11 -23.16 -4.48
C GLU A 58 1.52 -23.07 -3.00
N LEU A 59 1.22 -21.96 -2.33
CA LEU A 59 1.52 -21.78 -0.91
C LEU A 59 0.63 -22.66 -0.02
N ILE A 60 -0.64 -22.84 -0.40
CA ILE A 60 -1.56 -23.77 0.27
C ILE A 60 -1.08 -25.22 0.13
N GLU A 61 -0.73 -25.64 -1.10
CA GLU A 61 -0.21 -26.99 -1.36
C GLU A 61 1.08 -27.27 -0.59
N TRP A 62 1.95 -26.26 -0.47
CA TRP A 62 3.16 -26.34 0.34
C TRP A 62 2.88 -26.44 1.86
N GLY A 63 1.66 -26.09 2.28
CA GLY A 63 1.21 -26.09 3.67
C GLY A 63 1.69 -24.87 4.44
N ALA A 64 1.59 -23.68 3.85
CA ALA A 64 1.88 -22.43 4.56
C ALA A 64 0.98 -22.26 5.79
N ASP A 65 1.57 -21.94 6.93
CA ASP A 65 0.86 -21.62 8.17
C ASP A 65 0.33 -20.18 8.16
N VAL A 66 0.98 -19.29 7.41
CA VAL A 66 0.65 -17.88 7.25
C VAL A 66 1.26 -17.38 5.94
N VAL A 67 0.61 -16.40 5.31
CA VAL A 67 1.15 -15.72 4.12
C VAL A 67 1.39 -14.24 4.42
N VAL A 68 2.57 -13.75 4.02
CA VAL A 68 2.92 -12.33 3.97
C VAL A 68 3.01 -11.88 2.52
N GLY A 69 2.30 -10.82 2.19
CA GLY A 69 1.97 -10.43 0.82
C GLY A 69 0.44 -10.45 0.65
N HIS A 70 -0.13 -10.22 -0.52
CA HIS A 70 0.48 -9.72 -1.73
C HIS A 70 0.67 -8.20 -1.64
N PHE A 71 1.55 -7.64 -2.48
CA PHE A 71 1.70 -6.18 -2.58
C PHE A 71 0.75 -5.57 -3.61
N SER A 72 0.35 -6.36 -4.61
CA SER A 72 -0.70 -5.97 -5.54
C SER A 72 -2.06 -6.24 -4.93
N SER A 73 -2.89 -5.20 -4.84
CA SER A 73 -4.30 -5.33 -4.48
C SER A 73 -5.04 -6.33 -5.39
N PHE A 74 -4.70 -6.41 -6.69
CA PHE A 74 -5.32 -7.38 -7.60
C PHE A 74 -4.96 -8.83 -7.26
N ALA A 75 -3.70 -9.08 -6.95
CA ALA A 75 -3.24 -10.41 -6.55
C ALA A 75 -3.84 -10.80 -5.19
N ALA A 76 -3.81 -9.88 -4.21
CA ALA A 76 -4.37 -10.08 -2.88
C ALA A 76 -5.85 -10.45 -2.93
N LEU A 77 -6.66 -9.67 -3.66
CA LEU A 77 -8.11 -9.92 -3.77
C LEU A 77 -8.42 -11.27 -4.43
N ALA A 78 -7.62 -11.68 -5.40
CA ALA A 78 -7.82 -12.95 -6.10
C ALA A 78 -7.37 -14.16 -5.28
N ALA A 79 -6.33 -13.99 -4.45
CA ALA A 79 -5.78 -15.00 -3.55
C ALA A 79 -6.64 -15.20 -2.28
N LEU A 80 -7.21 -14.12 -1.75
CA LEU A 80 -7.91 -14.10 -0.46
C LEU A 80 -8.99 -15.21 -0.30
N PRO A 81 -9.87 -15.48 -1.27
CA PRO A 81 -10.84 -16.58 -1.15
C PRO A 81 -10.22 -17.98 -1.06
N LEU A 82 -8.99 -18.17 -1.54
CA LEU A 82 -8.28 -19.45 -1.43
C LEU A 82 -7.74 -19.64 -0.02
N TYR A 83 -7.06 -18.63 0.52
CA TYR A 83 -6.53 -18.67 1.89
C TYR A 83 -7.63 -18.80 2.93
N THR A 84 -8.72 -18.06 2.75
CA THR A 84 -9.92 -18.12 3.61
C THR A 84 -10.46 -19.54 3.72
N ARG A 85 -10.65 -20.23 2.59
CA ARG A 85 -11.19 -21.60 2.58
C ARG A 85 -10.31 -22.60 3.32
N GLN A 86 -9.02 -22.31 3.45
CA GLN A 86 -8.03 -23.15 4.12
C GLN A 86 -7.63 -22.61 5.50
N SER A 87 -8.29 -21.54 5.98
CA SER A 87 -7.98 -20.86 7.24
C SER A 87 -6.50 -20.45 7.36
N VAL A 88 -5.89 -20.02 6.25
CA VAL A 88 -4.52 -19.50 6.23
C VAL A 88 -4.58 -17.97 6.43
N PRO A 89 -4.00 -17.42 7.51
CA PRO A 89 -3.94 -15.97 7.74
C PRO A 89 -3.17 -15.24 6.63
N LEU A 90 -3.62 -14.03 6.31
CA LEU A 90 -3.03 -13.20 5.25
C LEU A 90 -2.62 -11.85 5.84
N ILE A 91 -1.32 -11.57 5.84
CA ILE A 91 -0.76 -10.30 6.32
C ILE A 91 -0.34 -9.47 5.12
N LEU A 92 -0.94 -8.29 4.95
CA LEU A 92 -0.79 -7.40 3.80
C LEU A 92 0.08 -6.17 4.16
N PRO A 93 1.35 -6.14 3.73
CA PRO A 93 2.22 -5.01 4.02
C PRO A 93 1.87 -3.75 3.23
N ALA A 94 1.34 -3.91 2.01
CA ALA A 94 1.17 -2.81 1.05
C ALA A 94 -0.17 -2.74 0.31
N SER A 95 -0.94 -3.83 0.22
CA SER A 95 -2.20 -3.81 -0.54
C SER A 95 -3.26 -2.93 0.13
N THR A 96 -3.82 -1.99 -0.63
CA THR A 96 -4.71 -0.92 -0.14
C THR A 96 -6.17 -1.05 -0.58
N ALA A 97 -6.54 -2.05 -1.40
CA ALA A 97 -7.92 -2.18 -1.85
C ALA A 97 -8.91 -2.29 -0.67
N CYS A 98 -9.99 -1.50 -0.74
CA CYS A 98 -10.98 -1.39 0.32
C CYS A 98 -11.64 -2.74 0.65
N GLU A 99 -11.89 -3.57 -0.38
CA GLU A 99 -12.56 -4.86 -0.27
C GLU A 99 -11.77 -5.86 0.61
N LEU A 100 -10.45 -5.68 0.73
CA LEU A 100 -9.62 -6.50 1.62
C LEU A 100 -10.01 -6.30 3.09
N GLY A 101 -10.44 -5.09 3.47
CA GLY A 101 -10.96 -4.81 4.82
C GLY A 101 -12.42 -5.22 5.01
N GLU A 102 -13.23 -5.20 3.95
CA GLU A 102 -14.62 -5.66 3.99
C GLU A 102 -14.71 -7.16 4.27
N TYR A 103 -13.75 -7.95 3.77
CA TYR A 103 -13.72 -9.40 3.92
C TYR A 103 -13.66 -9.89 5.38
N ASN A 104 -12.97 -9.14 6.24
CA ASN A 104 -12.86 -9.44 7.67
C ASN A 104 -14.21 -9.42 8.39
N LYS A 105 -15.16 -8.59 7.91
CA LYS A 105 -16.49 -8.44 8.55
C LYS A 105 -17.34 -9.69 8.44
N PHE A 106 -17.09 -10.55 7.44
CA PHE A 106 -17.98 -11.66 7.09
C PHE A 106 -17.38 -13.05 7.35
N ASN A 107 -16.07 -13.20 7.21
CA ASN A 107 -15.45 -14.54 7.09
C ASN A 107 -14.56 -14.97 8.25
N ARG A 108 -14.49 -14.18 9.35
CA ARG A 108 -13.64 -14.47 10.53
C ARG A 108 -12.19 -14.84 10.17
N THR A 109 -11.67 -14.27 9.08
CA THR A 109 -10.31 -14.52 8.59
C THR A 109 -9.40 -13.41 9.13
N GLU A 110 -8.19 -13.77 9.55
CA GLU A 110 -7.18 -12.82 10.00
C GLU A 110 -6.49 -12.18 8.77
N VAL A 111 -7.19 -11.30 8.05
CA VAL A 111 -6.54 -10.40 7.08
C VAL A 111 -6.06 -9.17 7.83
N LEU A 112 -4.76 -9.07 8.06
CA LEU A 112 -4.13 -7.98 8.82
C LEU A 112 -3.40 -7.04 7.87
N LYS A 113 -3.65 -5.73 7.97
CA LYS A 113 -3.15 -4.72 7.03
C LYS A 113 -2.23 -3.71 7.71
N TYR A 114 -1.16 -3.31 7.02
CA TYR A 114 -0.24 -2.26 7.47
C TYR A 114 -0.34 -0.93 6.71
N GLN A 115 -1.25 -0.85 5.73
CA GLN A 115 -1.58 0.40 5.04
C GLN A 115 -3.03 0.78 5.31
N LYS A 116 -3.31 2.08 5.25
CA LYS A 116 -4.70 2.55 5.09
C LYS A 116 -5.21 2.18 3.70
N ASP A 117 -6.52 2.02 3.60
CA ASP A 117 -7.13 1.67 2.31
C ASP A 117 -7.21 2.87 1.36
N ASP A 118 -7.52 2.59 0.09
CA ASP A 118 -7.64 3.58 -0.97
C ASP A 118 -8.65 4.68 -0.62
N ALA A 119 -9.76 4.35 0.06
CA ALA A 119 -10.76 5.35 0.45
C ALA A 119 -10.19 6.36 1.45
N ALA A 120 -9.52 5.88 2.50
CA ALA A 120 -8.87 6.74 3.47
C ALA A 120 -7.73 7.57 2.83
N LEU A 121 -6.94 6.96 1.94
CA LEU A 121 -5.86 7.63 1.21
C LEU A 121 -6.39 8.77 0.35
N LEU A 122 -7.44 8.53 -0.44
CA LEU A 122 -8.03 9.54 -1.31
C LEU A 122 -8.71 10.66 -0.55
N ALA A 123 -9.46 10.33 0.50
CA ALA A 123 -10.08 11.33 1.37
C ALA A 123 -9.03 12.24 2.01
N TYR A 124 -7.91 11.68 2.46
CA TYR A 124 -6.79 12.44 2.98
C TYR A 124 -6.18 13.36 1.91
N CYS A 125 -5.86 12.83 0.73
CA CYS A 125 -5.25 13.60 -0.37
C CYS A 125 -6.12 14.79 -0.78
N ALA A 126 -7.43 14.56 -0.90
CA ALA A 126 -8.37 15.59 -1.28
C ALA A 126 -8.54 16.65 -0.18
N ASN A 127 -8.76 16.24 1.08
CA ASN A 127 -8.87 17.17 2.20
C ASN A 127 -7.60 18.00 2.39
N ASP A 128 -6.42 17.36 2.35
CA ASP A 128 -5.13 18.05 2.46
C ASP A 128 -4.93 19.06 1.31
N SER A 129 -5.37 18.73 0.10
CA SER A 129 -5.28 19.62 -1.06
C SER A 129 -6.25 20.79 -1.00
N ILE A 130 -7.46 20.58 -0.46
CA ILE A 130 -8.45 21.66 -0.24
C ILE A 130 -7.98 22.60 0.87
N ILE A 131 -7.56 22.05 2.02
CA ILE A 131 -7.11 22.85 3.18
C ILE A 131 -5.87 23.67 2.83
N ASN A 132 -4.94 23.10 2.06
CA ASN A 132 -3.69 23.76 1.69
C ASN A 132 -3.72 24.39 0.29
N CYS A 133 -4.89 24.66 -0.29
CA CYS A 133 -4.97 25.32 -1.60
C CYS A 133 -4.51 26.80 -1.53
N GLN A 134 -4.12 27.38 -2.66
CA GLN A 134 -3.79 28.81 -2.79
C GLN A 134 -4.84 29.53 -3.65
N GLY A 135 -6.11 29.24 -3.42
CA GLY A 135 -7.24 29.82 -4.15
C GLY A 135 -7.42 29.34 -5.59
N GLY A 136 -6.57 28.43 -6.08
CA GLY A 136 -6.76 27.73 -7.35
C GLY A 136 -7.60 26.46 -7.22
N ASN A 137 -7.81 25.78 -8.34
CA ASN A 137 -8.63 24.57 -8.39
C ASN A 137 -7.85 23.34 -7.90
N VAL A 138 -8.56 22.35 -7.39
CA VAL A 138 -7.99 21.04 -7.05
C VAL A 138 -8.45 20.01 -8.08
N TYR A 139 -7.48 19.36 -8.71
CA TYR A 139 -7.71 18.32 -9.70
C TYR A 139 -7.17 16.98 -9.23
N ILE A 140 -7.89 15.90 -9.55
CA ILE A 140 -7.35 14.55 -9.54
C ILE A 140 -7.12 14.15 -10.99
N VAL A 141 -5.85 14.01 -11.38
CA VAL A 141 -5.44 13.52 -12.70
C VAL A 141 -5.28 12.01 -12.61
N MET A 142 -6.20 11.29 -13.24
CA MET A 142 -6.37 9.86 -13.02
C MET A 142 -6.18 9.07 -14.32
N GLN A 143 -5.24 8.14 -14.33
CA GLN A 143 -5.03 7.23 -15.46
C GLN A 143 -6.31 6.47 -15.78
N ASP A 144 -6.63 6.25 -17.06
CA ASP A 144 -7.77 5.41 -17.42
C ASP A 144 -7.36 3.94 -17.49
N ASN A 145 -7.29 3.31 -16.32
CA ASN A 145 -6.99 1.89 -16.20
C ASN A 145 -7.75 1.26 -15.03
N LEU A 146 -7.66 -0.07 -14.91
CA LEU A 146 -8.39 -0.81 -13.87
C LEU A 146 -8.01 -0.38 -12.44
N TYR A 147 -6.73 -0.09 -12.20
CA TYR A 147 -6.23 0.33 -10.88
C TYR A 147 -6.87 1.65 -10.42
N ALA A 148 -6.74 2.69 -11.24
CA ALA A 148 -7.22 4.01 -10.88
C ALA A 148 -8.76 4.10 -10.96
N ASN A 149 -9.40 3.33 -11.85
CA ASN A 149 -10.86 3.27 -11.93
C ASN A 149 -11.50 2.62 -10.69
N ARG A 150 -10.84 1.65 -10.06
CA ARG A 150 -11.29 1.11 -8.75
C ARG A 150 -11.20 2.16 -7.65
N MET A 151 -10.14 2.95 -7.61
CA MET A 151 -10.01 4.06 -6.67
C MET A 151 -11.13 5.10 -6.84
N LYS A 152 -11.50 5.41 -8.09
CA LYS A 152 -12.56 6.36 -8.40
C LYS A 152 -13.90 6.01 -7.76
N GLU A 153 -14.27 4.74 -7.72
CA GLU A 153 -15.53 4.26 -7.12
C GLU A 153 -15.61 4.53 -5.61
N ARG A 154 -14.47 4.77 -4.96
CA ARG A 154 -14.34 5.03 -3.53
C ARG A 154 -14.06 6.50 -3.21
N LEU A 155 -13.96 7.35 -4.23
CA LEU A 155 -13.77 8.77 -4.02
C LEU A 155 -15.02 9.35 -3.35
N PRO A 156 -14.91 10.02 -2.19
CA PRO A 156 -16.04 10.78 -1.67
C PRO A 156 -16.49 11.79 -2.72
N ILE A 157 -17.81 12.02 -2.82
CA ILE A 157 -18.35 13.11 -3.63
C ILE A 157 -17.88 14.41 -2.95
N LEU A 158 -16.79 14.97 -3.44
CA LEU A 158 -16.26 16.24 -3.00
C LEU A 158 -16.60 17.27 -4.07
N ALA A 159 -17.44 18.24 -3.71
CA ALA A 159 -17.89 19.28 -4.64
C ALA A 159 -16.73 20.10 -5.24
N ASP A 160 -15.62 20.19 -4.52
CA ASP A 160 -14.50 21.08 -4.82
C ASP A 160 -13.30 20.39 -5.51
N VAL A 161 -13.42 19.11 -5.87
CA VAL A 161 -12.36 18.35 -6.55
C VAL A 161 -12.81 17.84 -7.90
N ARG A 162 -12.09 18.21 -8.95
CA ARG A 162 -12.39 17.80 -10.34
C ARG A 162 -11.55 16.60 -10.75
N ILE A 163 -12.20 15.50 -11.11
CA ILE A 163 -11.51 14.33 -11.68
C ILE A 163 -11.35 14.53 -13.18
N ILE A 164 -10.12 14.44 -13.66
CA ILE A 164 -9.75 14.58 -15.07
C ILE A 164 -8.84 13.42 -15.50
N ARG A 165 -8.88 13.07 -16.78
CA ARG A 165 -8.01 12.02 -17.36
C ARG A 165 -6.70 12.56 -17.90
N GLU A 166 -6.72 13.84 -18.28
CA GLU A 166 -5.60 14.54 -18.87
C GLU A 166 -5.48 15.91 -18.21
N PRO A 167 -4.25 16.45 -18.08
CA PRO A 167 -4.04 17.84 -17.64
C PRO A 167 -4.90 18.83 -18.43
N PRO A 168 -5.45 19.88 -17.79
CA PRO A 168 -6.25 20.87 -18.48
C PRO A 168 -5.39 21.70 -19.44
N LEU A 169 -5.99 22.18 -20.55
CA LEU A 169 -5.31 23.03 -21.53
C LEU A 169 -4.78 24.35 -20.94
N ARG A 170 -5.41 24.82 -19.85
CA ARG A 170 -4.98 25.99 -19.09
C ARG A 170 -4.80 25.59 -17.65
N VAL A 171 -3.62 25.88 -17.12
CA VAL A 171 -3.26 25.63 -15.73
C VAL A 171 -2.97 26.98 -15.09
N GLU A 172 -3.56 27.22 -13.92
CA GLU A 172 -3.32 28.43 -13.14
C GLU A 172 -2.24 28.21 -12.08
N LYS A 173 -1.55 29.30 -11.72
CA LYS A 173 -0.46 29.23 -10.73
C LYS A 173 -0.91 28.73 -9.36
N GLY A 174 -2.19 28.91 -9.02
CA GLY A 174 -2.78 28.44 -7.76
C GLY A 174 -3.27 26.99 -7.79
N ASP A 175 -3.26 26.32 -8.96
CA ASP A 175 -3.86 24.99 -9.11
C ASP A 175 -3.04 23.90 -8.41
N THR A 176 -3.76 22.92 -7.87
CA THR A 176 -3.22 21.72 -7.22
C THR A 176 -3.64 20.48 -7.98
N PHE A 177 -2.69 19.59 -8.25
CA PHE A 177 -2.91 18.35 -8.99
C PHE A 177 -2.53 17.14 -8.15
N ILE A 178 -3.47 16.24 -7.92
CA ILE A 178 -3.27 14.92 -7.30
C ILE A 178 -3.13 13.91 -8.44
N ILE A 179 -2.01 13.19 -8.52
CA ILE A 179 -1.74 12.24 -9.59
C ILE A 179 -2.02 10.82 -9.12
N ILE A 180 -2.86 10.09 -9.86
CA ILE A 180 -3.19 8.69 -9.58
C ILE A 180 -2.98 7.87 -10.85
N GLY A 181 -2.06 6.92 -10.79
CA GLY A 181 -1.70 6.04 -11.90
C GLY A 181 -0.29 5.50 -11.71
N TYR A 182 0.19 4.73 -12.68
CA TYR A 182 1.54 4.18 -12.65
C TYR A 182 2.60 5.22 -13.04
N SER A 183 3.87 4.94 -12.72
CA SER A 183 5.03 5.81 -12.98
C SER A 183 5.09 6.42 -14.38
N ASP A 184 4.82 5.65 -15.44
CA ASP A 184 4.91 6.17 -16.83
C ASP A 184 3.85 7.25 -17.10
N PHE A 185 2.62 7.01 -16.63
CA PHE A 185 1.53 7.97 -16.73
C PHE A 185 1.82 9.21 -15.87
N ALA A 186 2.28 9.01 -14.63
CA ALA A 186 2.62 10.09 -13.72
C ALA A 186 3.74 10.97 -14.28
N SER A 187 4.78 10.35 -14.86
CA SER A 187 5.88 11.04 -15.54
C SER A 187 5.37 11.92 -16.68
N ALA A 188 4.48 11.40 -17.52
CA ALA A 188 3.89 12.16 -18.62
C ALA A 188 3.00 13.32 -18.12
N ALA A 189 2.17 13.07 -17.10
CA ALA A 189 1.28 14.07 -16.52
C ALA A 189 2.06 15.22 -15.88
N ILE A 190 3.08 14.92 -15.07
CA ILE A 190 3.93 15.94 -14.45
C ILE A 190 4.68 16.73 -15.50
N LYS A 191 5.25 16.06 -16.52
CA LYS A 191 5.97 16.75 -17.59
C LYS A 191 5.08 17.79 -18.30
N ASN A 192 3.80 17.48 -18.50
CA ASN A 192 2.84 18.41 -19.09
C ASN A 192 2.48 19.54 -18.11
N LEU A 193 2.08 19.22 -16.88
CA LEU A 193 1.68 20.20 -15.86
C LEU A 193 2.81 21.18 -15.51
N SER A 194 4.04 20.68 -15.45
CA SER A 194 5.24 21.45 -15.11
C SER A 194 5.82 22.27 -16.27
N GLN A 195 5.14 22.33 -17.43
CA GLN A 195 5.47 23.33 -18.46
C GLN A 195 5.17 24.76 -18.00
N THR A 196 4.31 24.91 -16.99
CA THR A 196 3.97 26.17 -16.35
C THR A 196 4.19 26.07 -14.85
N GLN A 197 4.36 27.21 -14.17
CA GLN A 197 4.48 27.22 -12.72
C GLN A 197 3.11 26.92 -12.10
N VAL A 198 2.99 25.76 -11.46
CA VAL A 198 1.81 25.38 -10.66
C VAL A 198 2.11 25.49 -9.17
N TYR A 199 1.07 25.54 -8.35
CA TYR A 199 1.24 25.60 -6.91
C TYR A 199 1.71 24.24 -6.39
N ARG A 200 0.91 23.19 -6.62
CA ARG A 200 1.20 21.88 -6.03
C ARG A 200 0.94 20.71 -6.95
N ILE A 201 1.85 19.75 -6.92
CA ILE A 201 1.64 18.41 -7.46
C ILE A 201 1.80 17.42 -6.29
N LEU A 202 0.78 16.59 -6.07
CA LEU A 202 0.72 15.58 -5.02
C LEU A 202 0.76 14.19 -5.64
N LEU A 203 1.80 13.42 -5.33
CA LEU A 203 1.98 12.05 -5.81
C LEU A 203 1.42 11.05 -4.79
N VAL A 204 0.78 10.01 -5.29
CA VAL A 204 0.09 8.98 -4.52
C VAL A 204 0.53 7.60 -4.98
N ASP A 205 1.00 6.78 -4.04
CA ASP A 205 1.30 5.35 -4.24
C ASP A 205 2.20 5.08 -5.47
N ASP A 206 1.77 4.28 -6.44
CA ASP A 206 2.53 3.90 -7.65
C ASP A 206 2.90 5.09 -8.56
N SER A 207 2.41 6.31 -8.28
CA SER A 207 2.85 7.53 -8.97
C SER A 207 4.05 8.21 -8.31
N ASP A 208 4.47 7.80 -7.11
CA ASP A 208 5.67 8.30 -6.44
C ASP A 208 6.91 7.49 -6.86
N GLY A 209 7.67 8.03 -7.82
CA GLY A 209 8.88 7.39 -8.35
C GLY A 209 9.98 8.41 -8.69
N VAL A 210 11.24 7.96 -8.65
CA VAL A 210 12.41 8.83 -8.93
C VAL A 210 12.36 9.35 -10.37
N GLU A 211 11.93 8.51 -11.31
CA GLU A 211 11.69 8.84 -12.71
C GLU A 211 10.57 9.90 -12.88
N VAL A 212 9.54 9.82 -12.04
CA VAL A 212 8.43 10.78 -12.03
C VAL A 212 8.92 12.15 -11.57
N HIS A 213 9.74 12.20 -10.50
CA HIS A 213 10.33 13.44 -10.01
C HIS A 213 11.22 14.10 -11.07
N LYS A 214 12.04 13.30 -11.76
CA LYS A 214 12.94 13.76 -12.83
C LYS A 214 12.22 14.25 -14.08
N SER A 215 10.95 13.90 -14.26
CA SER A 215 10.14 14.33 -15.42
C SER A 215 9.62 15.76 -15.29
N CYS A 216 9.82 16.39 -14.13
CA CYS A 216 9.43 17.77 -13.87
C CYS A 216 10.32 18.77 -14.64
N ILE A 217 9.70 19.64 -15.45
CA ILE A 217 10.39 20.69 -16.21
C ILE A 217 10.62 21.91 -15.32
N LEU A 218 9.54 22.52 -14.84
CA LEU A 218 9.57 23.57 -13.81
C LEU A 218 9.06 22.97 -12.50
N ARG A 219 9.88 23.05 -11.46
CA ARG A 219 9.49 22.55 -10.14
C ARG A 219 8.24 23.30 -9.65
N PRO A 220 7.13 22.61 -9.30
CA PRO A 220 5.99 23.26 -8.68
C PRO A 220 6.43 23.91 -7.36
N GLN A 221 5.65 24.88 -6.88
CA GLN A 221 5.98 25.52 -5.59
C GLN A 221 6.02 24.47 -4.46
N ARG A 222 5.20 23.43 -4.57
CA ARG A 222 5.21 22.24 -3.72
C ARG A 222 5.12 20.99 -4.57
N LEU A 223 6.15 20.16 -4.55
CA LEU A 223 6.06 18.79 -5.01
C LEU A 223 5.93 17.93 -3.75
N SER A 224 4.81 17.27 -3.58
CA SER A 224 4.48 16.54 -2.36
C SER A 224 4.14 15.09 -2.68
N ARG A 225 4.15 14.24 -1.65
CA ARG A 225 3.60 12.89 -1.72
C ARG A 225 2.77 12.55 -0.50
N VAL A 226 1.82 11.63 -0.66
CA VAL A 226 1.07 11.01 0.45
C VAL A 226 1.39 9.54 0.52
N ARG A 227 1.58 9.04 1.74
CA ARG A 227 1.79 7.62 2.01
C ARG A 227 1.26 7.25 3.38
N SER A 228 1.03 5.96 3.62
CA SER A 228 0.94 5.49 4.99
C SER A 228 2.32 5.50 5.65
N ALA A 229 2.35 5.78 6.94
CA ALA A 229 3.52 5.72 7.78
C ALA A 229 3.17 4.96 9.05
N SER A 230 4.00 3.99 9.39
CA SER A 230 4.02 3.33 10.69
C SER A 230 5.00 4.04 11.64
N HIS A 231 4.66 4.08 12.93
CA HIS A 231 5.49 4.70 13.98
C HIS A 231 6.77 3.92 14.33
N ILE A 232 7.07 2.78 13.69
CA ILE A 232 8.34 2.07 13.88
C ILE A 232 9.48 2.88 13.26
N SER A 233 10.04 3.75 14.10
CA SER A 233 11.29 4.46 13.92
C SER A 233 12.41 3.90 14.80
N ARG A 234 12.20 2.77 15.49
CA ARG A 234 13.22 2.17 16.39
C ARG A 234 14.53 1.79 15.68
N HIS A 235 14.55 1.75 14.35
CA HIS A 235 15.75 1.53 13.53
C HIS A 235 16.21 2.76 12.73
N GLY A 236 15.68 3.95 13.01
CA GLY A 236 16.15 5.22 12.44
C GLY A 236 15.90 5.43 10.93
N MET A 237 15.39 4.42 10.23
CA MET A 237 15.15 4.48 8.79
C MET A 237 13.66 4.69 8.49
N LYS A 238 13.30 5.89 8.00
CA LYS A 238 11.96 6.16 7.44
C LYS A 238 11.90 5.57 6.03
N ARG A 239 11.68 4.26 5.93
CA ARG A 239 11.63 3.53 4.64
C ARG A 239 10.23 2.91 4.47
N PRO A 240 9.36 3.56 3.67
CA PRO A 240 8.04 3.03 3.35
C PRO A 240 8.14 1.63 2.74
N TYR A 241 7.12 0.80 2.97
CA TYR A 241 7.02 -0.61 2.58
C TYR A 241 8.01 -1.52 3.31
N TRP A 242 9.21 -1.05 3.63
CA TRP A 242 10.22 -1.80 4.37
C TRP A 242 9.78 -2.00 5.82
N ASN A 243 9.35 -0.92 6.48
CA ASN A 243 8.86 -0.95 7.86
C ASN A 243 7.64 -1.87 7.99
N GLU A 244 6.68 -1.71 7.08
CA GLU A 244 5.46 -2.52 7.06
C GLU A 244 5.74 -3.99 6.76
N THR A 245 6.74 -4.26 5.91
CA THR A 245 7.22 -5.64 5.70
C THR A 245 7.84 -6.20 6.96
N LEU A 246 8.74 -5.49 7.64
CA LEU A 246 9.35 -5.98 8.87
C LEU A 246 8.32 -6.30 9.95
N LEU A 247 7.37 -5.39 10.15
CA LEU A 247 6.23 -5.59 11.03
C LEU A 247 5.46 -6.86 10.64
N ALA A 248 5.10 -7.02 9.37
CA ALA A 248 4.39 -8.19 8.87
C ALA A 248 5.15 -9.51 9.07
N LEU A 249 6.46 -9.53 8.81
CA LEU A 249 7.32 -10.70 9.03
C LEU A 249 7.40 -11.07 10.52
N SER A 250 7.45 -10.06 11.40
CA SER A 250 7.46 -10.28 12.84
C SER A 250 6.15 -10.86 13.37
N LEU A 251 5.03 -10.36 12.84
CA LEU A 251 3.71 -10.87 13.13
C LEU A 251 3.51 -12.29 12.63
N ALA A 252 4.00 -12.61 11.41
CA ALA A 252 3.92 -13.95 10.85
C ALA A 252 4.57 -15.02 11.76
N CYS A 253 5.62 -14.64 12.51
CA CYS A 253 6.25 -15.53 13.49
C CYS A 253 5.33 -15.81 14.69
N SER A 254 4.58 -14.82 15.14
CA SER A 254 3.75 -14.90 16.35
C SER A 254 2.32 -15.40 16.10
N ILE A 255 1.70 -15.04 14.98
CA ILE A 255 0.27 -15.26 14.71
C ILE A 255 -0.14 -16.74 14.72
N THR A 256 -0.98 -17.14 15.65
CA THR A 256 -1.58 -18.48 15.68
C THR A 256 -2.98 -18.39 15.10
N SER A 257 -3.37 -19.35 14.27
CA SER A 257 -4.76 -19.50 13.88
C SER A 257 -5.63 -19.59 15.13
N GLN A 258 -6.66 -18.74 15.24
CA GLN A 258 -7.65 -18.66 16.33
C GLN A 258 -7.33 -17.71 17.50
N GLN A 259 -6.97 -16.45 17.25
CA GLN A 259 -7.33 -15.42 18.23
C GLN A 259 -8.73 -14.88 17.91
N GLU A 260 -9.76 -15.44 18.56
CA GLU A 260 -11.10 -14.85 18.55
C GLU A 260 -11.01 -13.51 19.30
N ALA A 261 -10.99 -12.39 18.55
CA ALA A 261 -11.33 -11.10 19.13
C ALA A 261 -12.79 -11.12 19.57
N GLU A 262 -13.07 -10.65 20.79
CA GLU A 262 -14.44 -10.31 21.18
C GLU A 262 -14.98 -9.23 20.23
N TYR A 263 -16.26 -9.34 19.86
CA TYR A 263 -16.87 -8.55 18.81
C TYR A 263 -16.79 -7.04 19.12
N GLY A 264 -15.90 -6.32 18.44
CA GLY A 264 -15.71 -4.87 18.59
C GLY A 264 -14.42 -4.43 19.27
N GLU A 265 -13.61 -5.36 19.77
CA GLU A 265 -12.26 -5.07 20.28
C GLU A 265 -11.19 -5.26 19.20
N GLY A 266 -10.09 -4.51 19.30
CA GLY A 266 -8.93 -4.66 18.41
C GLY A 266 -8.14 -5.94 18.68
N LEU A 267 -7.19 -6.27 17.80
CA LEU A 267 -6.27 -7.40 17.99
C LEU A 267 -4.90 -6.91 18.47
N SER A 268 -4.28 -7.63 19.39
CA SER A 268 -2.95 -7.28 19.92
C SER A 268 -2.02 -8.49 19.87
N PHE A 269 -0.88 -8.32 19.22
CA PHE A 269 0.11 -9.38 19.05
C PHE A 269 1.46 -8.98 19.65
N ASN A 270 2.06 -9.88 20.44
CA ASN A 270 3.42 -9.70 20.91
C ASN A 270 4.40 -10.31 19.88
N THR A 271 5.25 -9.49 19.28
CA THR A 271 6.25 -9.92 18.28
C THR A 271 7.66 -9.59 18.74
N TYR A 272 8.67 -10.09 18.03
CA TYR A 272 10.06 -9.72 18.31
C TYR A 272 10.37 -8.22 18.02
N LEU A 273 9.45 -7.49 17.38
CA LEU A 273 9.54 -6.03 17.20
C LEU A 273 8.71 -5.26 18.25
N GLY A 274 8.08 -5.96 19.18
CA GLY A 274 7.24 -5.40 20.24
C GLY A 274 5.75 -5.69 20.04
N LEU A 275 4.93 -5.02 20.87
CA LEU A 275 3.48 -5.10 20.77
C LEU A 275 3.00 -4.45 19.47
N GLN A 276 2.08 -5.11 18.77
CA GLN A 276 1.44 -4.63 17.57
C GLN A 276 -0.07 -4.71 17.73
N ASP A 277 -0.71 -3.54 17.78
CA ASP A 277 -2.15 -3.40 17.93
C ASP A 277 -2.80 -3.14 16.57
N PHE A 278 -3.95 -3.75 16.35
CA PHE A 278 -4.77 -3.60 15.17
C PHE A 278 -6.16 -3.13 15.58
N ASP A 279 -6.72 -2.21 14.81
CA ASP A 279 -8.07 -1.72 15.02
C ASP A 279 -9.12 -2.80 14.68
N LYS A 280 -10.39 -2.48 14.93
CA LYS A 280 -11.54 -3.35 14.62
C LYS A 280 -11.70 -3.71 13.13
N PHE A 281 -10.92 -3.09 12.24
CA PHE A 281 -10.87 -3.39 10.82
C PHE A 281 -9.61 -4.17 10.44
N ASN A 282 -8.88 -4.66 11.44
CA ASN A 282 -7.62 -5.37 11.30
C ASN A 282 -6.56 -4.54 10.57
N CYS A 283 -6.63 -3.21 10.69
CA CYS A 283 -5.60 -2.29 10.23
C CYS A 283 -4.69 -1.94 11.40
N TYR A 284 -3.38 -1.93 11.16
CA TYR A 284 -2.39 -1.59 12.17
C TYR A 284 -2.70 -0.22 12.79
N GLY A 285 -2.84 -0.17 14.12
CA GLY A 285 -3.34 0.99 14.86
C GLY A 285 -2.44 2.22 14.73
N ASP A 286 -1.13 1.98 14.62
CA ASP A 286 -0.09 3.00 14.46
C ASP A 286 0.12 3.43 13.00
N CYS A 287 -0.72 2.95 12.07
CA CYS A 287 -0.69 3.38 10.68
C CYS A 287 -1.41 4.73 10.54
N ILE A 288 -0.68 5.77 10.15
CA ILE A 288 -1.23 7.10 9.84
C ILE A 288 -0.94 7.49 8.39
N LEU A 289 -1.76 8.38 7.83
CA LEU A 289 -1.47 9.02 6.55
C LEU A 289 -0.71 10.32 6.78
N ILE A 290 0.34 10.53 6.01
CA ILE A 290 1.14 11.75 6.08
C ILE A 290 1.34 12.32 4.67
N SER A 291 1.32 13.65 4.58
CA SER A 291 1.80 14.38 3.41
C SER A 291 3.18 14.95 3.70
N GLU A 292 4.13 14.73 2.81
CA GLU A 292 5.47 15.30 2.90
C GLU A 292 5.88 15.98 1.59
N ASP A 293 6.54 17.13 1.71
CA ASP A 293 7.10 17.83 0.56
C ASP A 293 8.46 17.19 0.22
N LEU A 294 8.63 16.89 -1.06
CA LEU A 294 9.89 16.41 -1.61
C LEU A 294 10.85 17.61 -1.72
N LEU A 295 12.12 17.40 -1.35
CA LEU A 295 13.20 18.40 -1.43
C LEU A 295 13.81 18.49 -2.84
#